data_AF-A0A553CQR1-F1
#
_entry.id   AF-A0A553CQR1-F1
#
_cell.length_a   1.000
_cell.length_b   1.000
_cell.length_c   1.000
_cell.angle_alpha   90.00
_cell.angle_beta   90.00
_cell.angle_gamma   90.00
#
_symmetry.space_group_name_H-M   'P 1'
#
loop_
_entity.id
_entity.type
_entity.pdbx_description
1 polymer ?
#
loop_
_entity_poly.entity_id
_entity_poly.type
_entity_poly.pdbx_seq_one_letter_code
_entity_poly.pdbx_strand_id
1 'polypeptide(L)'
;MRYTYTLFLLLMFSLILKAEVSIAEKNALTQLYNATNGANWTSKWDLKAPVSSWYGVKVQEDKVVSIQLQNNNLVGTLPNSIGDLKSLEFLNLSFNRISGSIPASIGGLSSLKTLSMFMNSLSGNLPSEIGKLSNLEILSLYNNDIDGQIPSSIYELKNLKVLYLNSNKLSGTLNPSISNMVSLQQLSLFDNRMNGLVPFDIAKLNNLKEMNISYNQFSGFVSKDLAKLDVLNMTMINDKGVAQALKVSLNKNTAIVSEE
;
A
#
# COMPACT_ATOMS: atom_id res chain seq x y z
N MET A 1 49.20 38.59 -8.11
CA MET A 1 48.35 38.12 -9.23
C MET A 1 48.20 36.60 -9.34
N ARG A 2 49.05 35.74 -8.72
CA ARG A 2 48.89 34.27 -8.79
C ARG A 2 47.88 33.65 -7.82
N TYR A 3 47.55 34.30 -6.71
CA TYR A 3 46.64 33.74 -5.68
C TYR A 3 45.15 33.87 -6.01
N THR A 4 44.76 34.83 -6.84
CA THR A 4 43.36 35.04 -7.24
C THR A 4 42.88 33.96 -8.21
N TYR A 5 43.77 33.39 -9.04
CA TYR A 5 43.43 32.30 -9.96
C TYR A 5 43.25 30.96 -9.26
N THR A 6 44.07 30.65 -8.24
CA THR A 6 43.95 29.38 -7.50
C THR A 6 42.69 29.37 -6.61
N LEU A 7 42.33 30.51 -6.01
CA LEU A 7 41.09 30.62 -5.23
C LEU A 7 39.84 30.57 -6.13
N PHE A 8 39.91 31.14 -7.34
CA PHE A 8 38.84 31.09 -8.33
C PHE A 8 38.66 29.68 -8.95
N LEU A 9 39.75 28.91 -9.12
CA LEU A 9 39.70 27.51 -9.54
C LEU A 9 39.16 26.57 -8.44
N LEU A 10 39.44 26.86 -7.16
CA LEU A 10 38.84 26.13 -6.03
C LEU A 10 37.35 26.47 -5.81
N LEU A 11 36.93 27.70 -6.09
CA LEU A 11 35.52 28.12 -6.08
C LEU A 11 34.74 27.62 -7.32
N MET A 12 35.41 27.41 -8.45
CA MET A 12 34.83 26.76 -9.64
C MET A 12 34.77 25.23 -9.53
N PHE A 13 35.60 24.61 -8.68
CA PHE A 13 35.45 23.19 -8.27
C PHE A 13 34.49 22.98 -7.10
N SER A 14 34.04 24.05 -6.44
CA SER A 14 32.90 24.03 -5.52
C SER A 14 31.57 24.35 -6.20
N LEU A 15 31.50 24.34 -7.54
CA LEU A 15 30.26 23.90 -8.19
C LEU A 15 30.04 22.48 -7.72
N ILE A 16 29.27 22.36 -6.63
CA ILE A 16 28.72 21.13 -6.13
C ILE A 16 28.25 20.35 -7.35
N LEU A 17 28.98 19.29 -7.71
CA LEU A 17 28.40 18.18 -8.45
C LEU A 17 27.24 17.76 -7.55
N LYS A 18 26.05 18.30 -7.83
CA LYS A 18 24.81 17.81 -7.24
C LYS A 18 24.83 16.36 -7.65
N ALA A 19 25.08 15.46 -6.70
CA ALA A 19 25.19 14.08 -7.06
C ALA A 19 23.85 13.68 -7.68
N GLU A 20 23.94 12.97 -8.79
CA GLU A 20 22.76 12.67 -9.59
C GLU A 20 22.17 11.36 -9.10
N VAL A 21 20.85 11.22 -9.24
CA VAL A 21 20.18 9.95 -9.04
C VAL A 21 20.90 8.87 -9.83
N SER A 22 21.15 7.74 -9.19
CA SER A 22 21.92 6.65 -9.80
C SER A 22 21.32 6.21 -11.14
N ILE A 23 22.17 5.76 -12.06
CA ILE A 23 21.73 5.24 -13.37
C ILE A 23 20.71 4.11 -13.19
N ALA A 24 20.88 3.26 -12.17
CA ALA A 24 19.95 2.18 -11.85
C ALA A 24 18.54 2.71 -11.50
N GLU A 25 18.45 3.70 -10.60
CA GLU A 25 17.17 4.31 -10.24
C GLU A 25 16.54 5.05 -11.43
N LYS A 26 17.34 5.80 -12.20
CA LYS A 26 16.85 6.45 -13.44
C LYS A 26 16.31 5.42 -14.43
N ASN A 27 16.99 4.29 -14.60
CA ASN A 27 16.55 3.20 -15.48
C ASN A 27 15.26 2.55 -14.97
N ALA A 28 15.13 2.33 -13.67
CA ALA A 28 13.92 1.80 -13.06
C ALA A 28 12.71 2.72 -13.30
N LEU A 29 12.88 4.03 -13.12
CA LEU A 29 11.85 5.02 -13.42
C LEU A 29 11.54 5.10 -14.92
N THR A 30 12.55 5.04 -15.78
CA THR A 30 12.34 5.04 -17.25
C THR A 30 11.56 3.80 -17.70
N GLN A 31 11.81 2.65 -17.09
CA GLN A 31 11.02 1.44 -17.34
C GLN A 31 9.58 1.60 -16.85
N LEU A 32 9.34 2.23 -15.69
CA LEU A 32 7.98 2.55 -15.23
C LEU A 32 7.26 3.47 -16.24
N TYR A 33 7.95 4.51 -16.70
CA TYR A 33 7.45 5.42 -17.72
C TYR A 33 7.05 4.66 -18.99
N ASN A 34 7.94 3.82 -19.53
CA ASN A 34 7.65 3.07 -20.75
C ASN A 34 6.55 2.02 -20.57
N ALA A 35 6.58 1.26 -19.47
CA ALA A 35 5.64 0.16 -19.20
C ALA A 35 4.21 0.63 -18.92
N THR A 36 4.03 1.90 -18.54
CA THR A 36 2.73 2.49 -18.22
C THR A 36 2.33 3.62 -19.17
N ASN A 37 2.81 3.57 -20.41
CA ASN A 37 2.43 4.48 -21.50
C ASN A 37 2.74 5.96 -21.20
N GLY A 38 3.95 6.22 -20.70
CA GLY A 38 4.47 7.52 -20.26
C GLY A 38 4.26 8.69 -21.20
N ALA A 39 4.33 8.44 -22.52
CA ALA A 39 4.12 9.47 -23.53
C ALA A 39 2.71 10.10 -23.48
N ASN A 40 1.73 9.38 -22.90
CA ASN A 40 0.32 9.75 -22.79
C ASN A 40 -0.13 10.04 -21.34
N TRP A 41 0.81 10.13 -20.40
CA TRP A 41 0.49 10.61 -19.04
C TRP A 41 0.02 12.07 -19.08
N THR A 42 -0.84 12.44 -18.14
CA THR A 42 -1.31 13.83 -17.98
C THR A 42 -0.14 14.77 -17.70
N SER A 43 0.70 14.40 -16.73
CA SER A 43 1.95 15.04 -16.35
C SER A 43 3.09 14.07 -16.64
N LYS A 44 3.63 14.14 -17.87
CA LYS A 44 4.72 13.29 -18.33
C LYS A 44 6.09 13.78 -17.86
N TRP A 45 7.01 12.86 -17.69
CA TRP A 45 8.41 13.18 -17.42
C TRP A 45 9.16 13.56 -18.69
N ASP A 46 10.07 14.53 -18.57
CA ASP A 46 11.10 14.76 -19.57
C ASP A 46 12.32 13.89 -19.24
N LEU A 47 12.46 12.78 -19.97
CA LEU A 47 13.53 11.80 -19.73
C LEU A 47 14.95 12.38 -19.96
N LYS A 48 15.07 13.55 -20.60
CA LYS A 48 16.33 14.28 -20.78
C LYS A 48 16.67 15.18 -19.59
N ALA A 49 15.67 15.58 -18.81
CA ALA A 49 15.86 16.41 -17.63
C ALA A 49 16.37 15.59 -16.42
N PRO A 50 17.00 16.22 -15.42
CA PRO A 50 17.37 15.56 -14.17
C PRO A 50 16.15 14.94 -13.47
N VAL A 51 16.30 13.74 -12.90
CA VAL A 51 15.20 13.00 -12.22
C VAL A 51 14.55 13.84 -11.11
N SER A 52 15.31 14.70 -10.44
CA SER A 52 14.80 15.62 -9.41
C SER A 52 13.82 16.67 -9.92
N SER A 53 13.70 16.85 -11.23
CA SER A 53 12.71 17.74 -11.87
C SER A 53 11.45 17.02 -12.36
N TRP A 54 11.44 15.68 -12.28
CA TRP A 54 10.33 14.89 -12.81
C TRP A 54 9.09 15.05 -11.92
N TYR A 55 7.94 15.28 -12.54
CA TYR A 55 6.68 15.46 -11.84
C TYR A 55 6.42 14.32 -10.85
N GLY A 56 6.11 14.67 -9.60
CA GLY A 56 5.79 13.67 -8.57
C GLY A 56 6.98 12.89 -8.03
N VAL A 57 8.22 13.17 -8.47
CA VAL A 57 9.44 12.52 -7.96
C VAL A 57 10.12 13.42 -6.94
N LYS A 58 10.39 12.90 -5.74
CA LYS A 58 11.24 13.55 -4.74
C LYS A 58 12.58 12.82 -4.64
N VAL A 59 13.65 13.59 -4.73
CA VAL A 59 15.03 13.12 -4.55
C VAL A 59 15.59 13.73 -3.26
N GLN A 60 16.22 12.91 -2.42
CA GLN A 60 16.96 13.34 -1.23
C GLN A 60 18.29 12.60 -1.20
N GLU A 61 19.40 13.33 -1.04
CA GLU A 61 20.75 12.75 -1.04
C GLU A 61 20.95 11.79 -2.24
N ASP A 62 20.47 12.24 -3.40
CA ASP A 62 20.63 11.56 -4.69
C ASP A 62 19.90 10.21 -4.77
N LYS A 63 18.97 9.96 -3.86
CA LYS A 63 18.07 8.81 -3.82
C LYS A 63 16.64 9.20 -4.10
N VAL A 64 15.93 8.37 -4.85
CA VAL A 64 14.49 8.54 -5.08
C VAL A 64 13.75 8.08 -3.82
N VAL A 65 13.16 9.02 -3.09
CA VAL A 65 12.49 8.75 -1.80
C VAL A 65 10.96 8.81 -1.90
N SER A 66 10.41 9.45 -2.93
CA SER A 66 8.96 9.51 -3.15
C SER A 66 8.62 9.53 -4.63
N ILE A 67 7.58 8.78 -5.01
CA ILE A 67 6.91 8.80 -6.31
C ILE A 67 5.42 9.00 -6.05
N GLN A 68 4.86 10.10 -6.56
CA GLN A 68 3.46 10.48 -6.42
C GLN A 68 2.89 10.77 -7.81
N LEU A 69 2.28 9.76 -8.42
CA LEU A 69 1.72 9.80 -9.78
C LEU A 69 0.22 9.49 -9.76
N GLN A 70 -0.47 9.79 -8.66
CA GLN A 70 -1.91 9.61 -8.59
C GLN A 70 -2.63 10.46 -9.64
N ASN A 71 -3.72 9.92 -10.22
CA ASN A 71 -4.52 10.61 -11.23
C ASN A 71 -3.69 11.15 -12.43
N ASN A 72 -2.82 10.31 -12.98
CA ASN A 72 -1.87 10.74 -14.02
C ASN A 72 -2.00 9.97 -15.34
N ASN A 73 -3.10 9.21 -15.51
CA ASN A 73 -3.41 8.43 -16.71
C ASN A 73 -2.33 7.37 -17.04
N LEU A 74 -1.73 6.74 -16.03
CA LEU A 74 -0.84 5.60 -16.23
C LEU A 74 -1.65 4.41 -16.76
N VAL A 75 -1.26 3.87 -17.91
CA VAL A 75 -1.93 2.73 -18.59
C VAL A 75 -0.89 1.69 -18.94
N GLY A 76 -1.02 0.47 -18.41
CA GLY A 76 -0.08 -0.62 -18.67
C GLY A 76 0.14 -1.48 -17.45
N THR A 77 1.36 -1.96 -17.21
CA THR A 77 1.71 -2.84 -16.07
C THR A 77 2.90 -2.31 -15.27
N LEU A 78 3.04 -2.77 -14.02
CA LEU A 78 4.20 -2.45 -13.20
C LEU A 78 5.43 -3.25 -13.66
N PRO A 79 6.57 -2.61 -13.97
CA PRO A 79 7.79 -3.33 -14.33
C PRO A 79 8.47 -3.93 -13.09
N ASN A 80 9.20 -5.03 -13.27
CA ASN A 80 9.97 -5.65 -12.19
C ASN A 80 11.03 -4.70 -11.61
N SER A 81 11.56 -3.77 -12.41
CA SER A 81 12.56 -2.77 -11.98
C SER A 81 12.06 -1.83 -10.90
N ILE A 82 10.76 -1.78 -10.60
CA ILE A 82 10.26 -0.97 -9.48
C ILE A 82 10.96 -1.34 -8.17
N GLY A 83 11.31 -2.62 -7.99
CA GLY A 83 12.00 -3.13 -6.81
C GLY A 83 13.43 -2.61 -6.62
N ASP A 84 14.00 -1.91 -7.60
CA ASP A 84 15.38 -1.38 -7.53
C ASP A 84 15.47 -0.06 -6.76
N LEU A 85 14.33 0.58 -6.48
CA LEU A 85 14.24 1.84 -5.75
C LEU A 85 14.33 1.62 -4.23
N LYS A 86 15.48 1.14 -3.76
CA LYS A 86 15.66 0.66 -2.36
C LYS A 86 15.37 1.71 -1.28
N SER A 87 15.61 2.98 -1.60
CA SER A 87 15.41 4.13 -0.71
C SER A 87 14.01 4.74 -0.80
N LEU A 88 13.11 4.19 -1.63
CA LEU A 88 11.76 4.70 -1.79
C LEU A 88 10.97 4.51 -0.51
N GLU A 89 10.44 5.60 0.04
CA GLU A 89 9.61 5.58 1.25
C GLU A 89 8.11 5.70 0.93
N PHE A 90 7.78 6.40 -0.16
CA PHE A 90 6.39 6.67 -0.55
C PHE A 90 6.16 6.36 -2.02
N LEU A 91 5.29 5.39 -2.30
CA LEU A 91 4.82 5.08 -3.65
C LEU A 91 3.31 5.24 -3.71
N ASN A 92 2.85 6.25 -4.46
CA ASN A 92 1.43 6.48 -4.73
C ASN A 92 1.16 6.50 -6.24
N LEU A 93 0.44 5.48 -6.71
CA LEU A 93 0.01 5.30 -8.09
C LEU A 93 -1.52 5.21 -8.21
N SER A 94 -2.26 5.67 -7.19
CA SER A 94 -3.71 5.56 -7.13
C SER A 94 -4.46 6.32 -8.23
N PHE A 95 -5.71 5.95 -8.51
CA PHE A 95 -6.53 6.58 -9.54
C PHE A 95 -5.88 6.58 -10.93
N ASN A 96 -5.38 5.42 -11.36
CA ASN A 96 -4.83 5.24 -12.70
C ASN A 96 -5.51 4.04 -13.37
N ARG A 97 -4.95 3.55 -14.48
CA ARG A 97 -5.45 2.37 -15.23
C ARG A 97 -4.34 1.32 -15.34
N ILE A 98 -3.57 1.16 -14.26
CA ILE A 98 -2.53 0.15 -14.17
C ILE A 98 -3.22 -1.22 -14.04
N SER A 99 -2.75 -2.18 -14.81
CA SER A 99 -3.31 -3.53 -14.94
C SER A 99 -2.25 -4.59 -14.66
N GLY A 100 -2.67 -5.86 -14.64
CA GLY A 100 -1.78 -6.99 -14.37
C GLY A 100 -1.46 -7.15 -12.89
N SER A 101 -0.53 -8.07 -12.58
CA SER A 101 -0.16 -8.39 -11.21
C SER A 101 0.85 -7.41 -10.62
N ILE A 102 0.81 -7.29 -9.29
CA ILE A 102 1.87 -6.63 -8.54
C ILE A 102 3.11 -7.54 -8.62
N PRO A 103 4.25 -7.07 -9.15
CA PRO A 103 5.43 -7.92 -9.32
C PRO A 103 6.04 -8.29 -7.97
N ALA A 104 6.57 -9.51 -7.84
CA ALA A 104 7.26 -9.98 -6.63
C ALA A 104 8.44 -9.09 -6.22
N SER A 105 9.05 -8.39 -7.18
CA SER A 105 10.12 -7.43 -6.93
C SER A 105 9.69 -6.24 -6.06
N ILE A 106 8.38 -6.03 -5.82
CA ILE A 106 7.89 -5.01 -4.89
C ILE A 106 8.50 -5.16 -3.49
N GLY A 107 8.79 -6.38 -3.05
CA GLY A 107 9.46 -6.64 -1.77
C GLY A 107 10.92 -6.18 -1.72
N GLY A 108 11.46 -5.68 -2.83
CA GLY A 108 12.76 -5.03 -2.91
C GLY A 108 12.77 -3.60 -2.36
N LEU A 109 11.61 -2.96 -2.15
CA LEU A 109 11.48 -1.59 -1.65
C LEU A 109 11.68 -1.51 -0.12
N SER A 110 12.88 -1.84 0.35
CA SER A 110 13.19 -2.04 1.78
C SER A 110 12.88 -0.84 2.70
N SER A 111 12.88 0.38 2.18
CA SER A 111 12.58 1.60 2.95
C SER A 111 11.10 2.03 2.90
N LEU A 112 10.24 1.28 2.21
CA LEU A 112 8.88 1.72 1.91
C LEU A 112 8.02 1.79 3.18
N LYS A 113 7.39 2.95 3.37
CA LYS A 113 6.45 3.24 4.47
C LYS A 113 5.02 3.31 3.95
N THR A 114 4.81 3.77 2.73
CA THR A 114 3.47 3.86 2.11
C THR A 114 3.48 3.24 0.72
N LEU A 115 2.60 2.26 0.52
CA LEU A 115 2.26 1.70 -0.78
C LEU A 115 0.77 1.92 -1.07
N SER A 116 0.47 2.79 -2.02
CA SER A 116 -0.88 3.14 -2.42
C SER A 116 -1.07 2.96 -3.92
N MET A 117 -1.94 2.03 -4.31
CA MET A 117 -2.28 1.75 -5.72
C MET A 117 -3.79 1.50 -5.90
N PHE A 118 -4.61 2.05 -5.01
CA PHE A 118 -6.05 1.89 -5.05
C PHE A 118 -6.68 2.54 -6.30
N MET A 119 -7.86 2.08 -6.70
CA MET A 119 -8.56 2.54 -7.90
C MET A 119 -7.69 2.44 -9.16
N ASN A 120 -7.29 1.20 -9.45
CA ASN A 120 -6.62 0.78 -10.68
C ASN A 120 -7.36 -0.47 -11.22
N SER A 121 -6.73 -1.22 -12.12
CA SER A 121 -7.22 -2.51 -12.63
C SER A 121 -6.21 -3.63 -12.34
N LEU A 122 -5.51 -3.56 -11.20
CA LEU A 122 -4.54 -4.58 -10.79
C LEU A 122 -5.26 -5.92 -10.55
N SER A 123 -4.66 -7.02 -10.96
CA SER A 123 -5.28 -8.35 -10.93
C SER A 123 -4.31 -9.44 -10.46
N GLY A 124 -4.81 -10.66 -10.26
CA GLY A 124 -4.01 -11.78 -9.77
C GLY A 124 -3.71 -11.67 -8.28
N ASN A 125 -2.92 -12.61 -7.76
CA ASN A 125 -2.65 -12.73 -6.34
C ASN A 125 -1.73 -11.61 -5.81
N LEU A 126 -1.91 -11.26 -4.54
CA LEU A 126 -0.91 -10.50 -3.78
C LEU A 126 0.40 -11.30 -3.68
N PRO A 127 1.56 -10.74 -4.06
CA PRO A 127 2.83 -11.42 -3.90
C PRO A 127 3.22 -11.51 -2.41
N SER A 128 3.71 -12.67 -2.00
CA SER A 128 4.17 -12.92 -0.62
C SER A 128 5.31 -11.97 -0.20
N GLU A 129 6.03 -11.43 -1.16
CA GLU A 129 7.16 -10.53 -1.01
C GLU A 129 6.77 -9.17 -0.41
N ILE A 130 5.48 -8.79 -0.41
CA ILE A 130 4.99 -7.64 0.37
C ILE A 130 5.36 -7.78 1.85
N GLY A 131 5.40 -9.01 2.38
CA GLY A 131 5.83 -9.26 3.76
C GLY A 131 7.29 -8.93 4.06
N LYS A 132 8.13 -8.64 3.03
CA LYS A 132 9.51 -8.16 3.20
C LYS A 132 9.59 -6.67 3.52
N LEU A 133 8.50 -5.92 3.34
CA LEU A 133 8.43 -4.48 3.54
C LEU A 133 8.29 -4.14 5.04
N SER A 134 9.31 -4.45 5.84
CA SER A 134 9.25 -4.36 7.30
C SER A 134 8.97 -2.94 7.84
N ASN A 135 9.23 -1.89 7.05
CA ASN A 135 8.94 -0.50 7.39
C ASN A 135 7.55 -0.02 6.95
N LEU A 136 6.75 -0.88 6.31
CA LEU A 136 5.47 -0.49 5.73
C LEU A 136 4.45 -0.14 6.83
N GLU A 137 3.90 1.07 6.74
CA GLU A 137 2.89 1.60 7.65
C GLU A 137 1.50 1.65 7.01
N ILE A 138 1.45 1.83 5.69
CA ILE A 138 0.19 1.92 4.92
C ILE A 138 0.28 1.03 3.69
N LEU A 139 -0.66 0.09 3.58
CA LEU A 139 -0.92 -0.70 2.38
C LEU A 139 -2.36 -0.45 1.92
N SER A 140 -2.52 0.22 0.78
CA SER A 140 -3.82 0.58 0.20
C SER A 140 -3.93 0.12 -1.25
N LEU A 141 -4.73 -0.93 -1.46
CA LEU A 141 -4.95 -1.59 -2.75
C LEU A 141 -6.44 -1.73 -3.10
N TYR A 142 -7.30 -0.96 -2.43
CA TYR A 142 -8.74 -1.09 -2.62
C TYR A 142 -9.22 -0.71 -4.03
N ASN A 143 -10.42 -1.16 -4.42
CA ASN A 143 -10.99 -0.96 -5.75
C ASN A 143 -10.01 -1.40 -6.86
N ASN A 144 -9.72 -2.70 -6.90
CA ASN A 144 -8.94 -3.36 -7.95
C ASN A 144 -9.58 -4.73 -8.25
N ASP A 145 -8.94 -5.55 -9.08
CA ASP A 145 -9.34 -6.90 -9.44
C ASP A 145 -8.46 -8.00 -8.79
N ILE A 146 -7.81 -7.68 -7.66
CA ILE A 146 -6.88 -8.59 -6.97
C ILE A 146 -7.65 -9.80 -6.41
N ASP A 147 -7.13 -11.01 -6.62
CA ASP A 147 -7.77 -12.27 -6.24
C ASP A 147 -6.85 -13.16 -5.40
N GLY A 148 -7.27 -14.41 -5.18
CA GLY A 148 -6.54 -15.37 -4.35
C GLY A 148 -6.69 -15.07 -2.86
N GLN A 149 -5.71 -15.51 -2.07
CA GLN A 149 -5.71 -15.36 -0.61
C GLN A 149 -4.74 -14.25 -0.18
N ILE A 150 -4.98 -13.66 1.00
CA ILE A 150 -4.00 -12.80 1.66
C ILE A 150 -2.80 -13.66 2.09
N PRO A 151 -1.58 -13.44 1.55
CA PRO A 151 -0.41 -14.22 1.91
C PRO A 151 -0.09 -14.13 3.40
N SER A 152 0.33 -15.24 4.01
CA SER A 152 0.62 -15.28 5.44
C SER A 152 1.71 -14.29 5.86
N SER A 153 2.63 -13.98 4.97
CA SER A 153 3.72 -13.02 5.19
C SER A 153 3.25 -11.58 5.43
N ILE A 154 2.04 -11.20 4.98
CA ILE A 154 1.49 -9.86 5.26
C ILE A 154 1.19 -9.70 6.76
N TYR A 155 0.81 -10.77 7.46
CA TYR A 155 0.53 -10.73 8.89
C TYR A 155 1.79 -10.51 9.74
N GLU A 156 2.99 -10.64 9.16
CA GLU A 156 4.27 -10.37 9.83
C GLU A 156 4.69 -8.89 9.80
N LEU A 157 3.91 -8.02 9.14
CA LEU A 157 4.19 -6.58 9.03
C LEU A 157 3.81 -5.84 10.32
N LYS A 158 4.71 -5.89 11.31
CA LYS A 158 4.48 -5.32 12.67
C LYS A 158 4.30 -3.80 12.71
N ASN A 159 4.81 -3.08 11.71
CA ASN A 159 4.69 -1.62 11.60
C ASN A 159 3.44 -1.17 10.83
N LEU A 160 2.69 -2.10 10.23
CA LEU A 160 1.53 -1.77 9.40
C LEU A 160 0.39 -1.24 10.27
N LYS A 161 -0.06 -0.02 9.96
CA LYS A 161 -1.12 0.70 10.66
C LYS A 161 -2.43 0.68 9.89
N VAL A 162 -2.35 0.71 8.55
CA VAL A 162 -3.51 0.74 7.66
C VAL A 162 -3.40 -0.38 6.63
N LEU A 163 -4.39 -1.26 6.61
CA LEU A 163 -4.55 -2.32 5.61
C LEU A 163 -5.91 -2.18 4.92
N TYR A 164 -5.89 -1.63 3.71
CA TYR A 164 -7.08 -1.48 2.87
C TYR A 164 -6.97 -2.36 1.63
N LEU A 165 -7.77 -3.43 1.63
CA LEU A 165 -7.89 -4.39 0.54
C LEU A 165 -9.34 -4.52 0.04
N ASN A 166 -10.22 -3.62 0.47
CA ASN A 166 -11.64 -3.67 0.15
C ASN A 166 -11.94 -3.54 -1.36
N SER A 167 -13.11 -4.00 -1.77
CA SER A 167 -13.59 -3.94 -3.15
C SER A 167 -12.59 -4.61 -4.11
N ASN A 168 -12.32 -5.88 -3.86
CA ASN A 168 -11.44 -6.75 -4.63
C ASN A 168 -12.12 -8.13 -4.78
N LYS A 169 -11.38 -9.15 -5.22
CA LYS A 169 -11.85 -10.53 -5.39
C LYS A 169 -11.14 -11.49 -4.42
N LEU A 170 -10.61 -10.99 -3.31
CA LEU A 170 -9.88 -11.80 -2.32
C LEU A 170 -10.79 -12.86 -1.72
N SER A 171 -10.20 -14.02 -1.42
CA SER A 171 -10.89 -15.23 -0.98
C SER A 171 -10.07 -15.96 0.09
N GLY A 172 -10.63 -17.05 0.62
CA GLY A 172 -10.02 -17.79 1.73
C GLY A 172 -10.38 -17.19 3.09
N THR A 173 -9.66 -17.61 4.13
CA THR A 173 -9.96 -17.27 5.52
C THR A 173 -9.05 -16.18 6.05
N LEU A 174 -9.53 -15.46 7.07
CA LEU A 174 -8.69 -14.55 7.84
C LEU A 174 -7.80 -15.38 8.78
N ASN A 175 -6.48 -15.20 8.71
CA ASN A 175 -5.53 -16.02 9.46
C ASN A 175 -5.44 -15.54 10.93
N PRO A 176 -5.41 -16.44 11.94
CA PRO A 176 -5.17 -16.06 13.34
C PRO A 176 -3.89 -15.24 13.56
N SER A 177 -2.87 -15.39 12.71
CA SER A 177 -1.66 -14.57 12.71
C SER A 177 -1.94 -13.07 12.52
N ILE A 178 -3.16 -12.65 12.19
CA ILE A 178 -3.53 -11.22 12.19
C ILE A 178 -3.19 -10.54 13.52
N SER A 179 -3.19 -11.26 14.64
CA SER A 179 -2.76 -10.73 15.94
C SER A 179 -1.28 -10.30 16.01
N ASN A 180 -0.45 -10.72 15.05
CA ASN A 180 0.96 -10.32 14.95
C ASN A 180 1.12 -8.86 14.47
N MET A 181 0.08 -8.30 13.83
CA MET A 181 0.06 -6.94 13.30
C MET A 181 -0.22 -5.92 14.40
N VAL A 182 0.61 -5.89 15.44
CA VAL A 182 0.37 -5.17 16.70
C VAL A 182 0.15 -3.67 16.55
N SER A 183 0.62 -3.06 15.45
CA SER A 183 0.42 -1.62 15.15
C SER A 183 -0.84 -1.32 14.36
N LEU A 184 -1.62 -2.34 13.95
CA LEU A 184 -2.75 -2.17 13.05
C LEU A 184 -3.85 -1.35 13.71
N GLN A 185 -4.29 -0.31 13.01
CA GLN A 185 -5.33 0.63 13.44
C GLN A 185 -6.57 0.56 12.56
N GLN A 186 -6.39 0.32 11.26
CA GLN A 186 -7.47 0.32 10.29
C GLN A 186 -7.36 -0.92 9.40
N LEU A 187 -8.43 -1.71 9.38
CA LEU A 187 -8.57 -2.90 8.55
C LEU A 187 -9.86 -2.78 7.72
N SER A 188 -9.73 -2.80 6.40
CA SER A 188 -10.88 -2.90 5.51
C SER A 188 -10.69 -4.05 4.52
N LEU A 189 -11.55 -5.06 4.66
CA LEU A 189 -11.72 -6.18 3.75
C LEU A 189 -13.10 -6.15 3.07
N PHE A 190 -13.85 -5.06 3.25
CA PHE A 190 -15.19 -4.86 2.66
C PHE A 190 -15.27 -5.30 1.20
N ASP A 191 -16.40 -5.87 0.78
CA ASP A 191 -16.67 -6.22 -0.62
C ASP A 191 -15.56 -7.10 -1.22
N ASN A 192 -15.49 -8.33 -0.72
CA ASN A 192 -14.59 -9.38 -1.17
C ASN A 192 -15.31 -10.74 -1.09
N ARG A 193 -14.58 -11.84 -1.31
CA ARG A 193 -15.07 -13.23 -1.24
C ARG A 193 -14.46 -14.00 -0.07
N MET A 194 -14.01 -13.30 0.99
CA MET A 194 -13.42 -13.92 2.18
C MET A 194 -14.47 -14.76 2.91
N ASN A 195 -14.07 -15.87 3.49
CA ASN A 195 -14.98 -16.83 4.12
C ASN A 195 -14.44 -17.38 5.45
N GLY A 196 -15.19 -18.31 6.05
CA GLY A 196 -14.82 -18.97 7.30
C GLY A 196 -15.15 -18.11 8.53
N LEU A 197 -14.42 -18.34 9.61
CA LEU A 197 -14.59 -17.63 10.88
C LEU A 197 -13.69 -16.40 10.94
N VAL A 198 -14.12 -15.38 11.69
CA VAL A 198 -13.24 -14.31 12.14
C VAL A 198 -12.44 -14.82 13.34
N PRO A 199 -11.10 -14.91 13.28
CA PRO A 199 -10.29 -15.41 14.39
C PRO A 199 -10.47 -14.58 15.65
N PHE A 200 -10.67 -15.22 16.80
CA PHE A 200 -10.81 -14.49 18.06
C PHE A 200 -9.54 -13.72 18.45
N ASP A 201 -8.37 -14.16 17.95
CA ASP A 201 -7.09 -13.47 18.09
C ASP A 201 -7.10 -12.02 17.58
N ILE A 202 -8.03 -11.65 16.69
CA ILE A 202 -8.17 -10.27 16.23
C ILE A 202 -8.44 -9.28 17.39
N ALA A 203 -9.05 -9.75 18.49
CA ALA A 203 -9.27 -8.93 19.67
C ALA A 203 -7.97 -8.58 20.43
N LYS A 204 -6.84 -9.20 20.10
CA LYS A 204 -5.51 -8.85 20.63
C LYS A 204 -4.94 -7.57 20.00
N LEU A 205 -5.55 -7.08 18.91
CA LEU A 205 -5.15 -5.84 18.25
C LEU A 205 -5.64 -4.62 19.03
N ASN A 206 -4.97 -4.32 20.14
CA ASN A 206 -5.35 -3.24 21.05
C ASN A 206 -5.33 -1.84 20.41
N ASN A 207 -4.67 -1.68 19.27
CA ASN A 207 -4.60 -0.41 18.52
C ASN A 207 -5.69 -0.29 17.44
N LEU A 208 -6.51 -1.33 17.23
CA LEU A 208 -7.52 -1.36 16.17
C LEU A 208 -8.65 -0.38 16.49
N LYS A 209 -8.86 0.57 15.58
CA LYS A 209 -9.87 1.64 15.66
C LYS A 209 -10.96 1.47 14.63
N GLU A 210 -10.66 0.86 13.50
CA GLU A 210 -11.62 0.67 12.43
C GLU A 210 -11.48 -0.72 11.83
N MET A 211 -12.60 -1.43 11.74
CA MET A 211 -12.69 -2.74 11.14
C MET A 211 -13.94 -2.86 10.27
N ASN A 212 -13.75 -2.92 8.96
CA ASN A 212 -14.83 -3.19 8.02
C ASN A 212 -14.57 -4.50 7.27
N ILE A 213 -15.38 -5.52 7.59
CA ILE A 213 -15.33 -6.83 6.93
C ILE A 213 -16.68 -7.22 6.30
N SER A 214 -17.58 -6.24 6.15
CA SER A 214 -18.89 -6.45 5.55
C SER A 214 -18.82 -6.84 4.07
N TYR A 215 -19.90 -7.37 3.51
CA TYR A 215 -19.95 -7.83 2.11
C TYR A 215 -18.85 -8.87 1.81
N ASN A 216 -18.85 -9.92 2.63
CA ASN A 216 -18.02 -11.10 2.51
C ASN A 216 -18.86 -12.33 2.89
N GLN A 217 -18.24 -13.51 2.85
CA GLN A 217 -18.83 -14.80 3.18
C GLN A 217 -18.40 -15.30 4.57
N PHE A 218 -18.02 -14.40 5.48
CA PHE A 218 -17.73 -14.75 6.87
C PHE A 218 -18.97 -15.31 7.57
N SER A 219 -18.72 -16.23 8.51
CA SER A 219 -19.74 -16.97 9.25
C SER A 219 -19.37 -17.07 10.73
N GLY A 220 -20.35 -17.48 11.55
CA GLY A 220 -20.14 -17.71 12.97
C GLY A 220 -20.11 -16.44 13.80
N PHE A 221 -19.48 -16.53 14.97
CA PHE A 221 -19.43 -15.44 15.94
C PHE A 221 -18.10 -14.69 15.84
N VAL A 222 -18.12 -13.42 16.22
CA VAL A 222 -16.91 -12.63 16.50
C VAL A 222 -16.59 -12.67 18.00
N SER A 223 -15.32 -12.43 18.34
CA SER A 223 -14.92 -12.40 19.75
C SER A 223 -15.62 -11.27 20.50
N LYS A 224 -16.25 -11.59 21.64
CA LYS A 224 -16.82 -10.59 22.56
C LYS A 224 -15.79 -9.60 23.09
N ASP A 225 -14.51 -9.97 23.06
CA ASP A 225 -13.42 -9.11 23.54
C ASP A 225 -13.19 -7.90 22.62
N LEU A 226 -13.73 -7.91 21.39
CA LEU A 226 -13.76 -6.73 20.53
C LEU A 226 -14.53 -5.55 21.17
N ALA A 227 -15.50 -5.83 22.04
CA ALA A 227 -16.22 -4.80 22.79
C ALA A 227 -15.35 -4.08 23.83
N LYS A 228 -14.14 -4.58 24.14
CA LYS A 228 -13.15 -3.91 25.01
C LYS A 228 -12.33 -2.86 24.26
N LEU A 229 -12.43 -2.79 22.94
CA LEU A 229 -11.75 -1.80 22.13
C LEU A 229 -12.64 -0.56 22.06
N ASP A 230 -12.51 0.32 23.06
CA ASP A 230 -13.41 1.47 23.31
C ASP A 230 -13.59 2.41 22.11
N VAL A 231 -12.64 2.42 21.17
CA VAL A 231 -12.62 3.29 19.99
C VAL A 231 -12.92 2.55 18.68
N LEU A 232 -13.28 1.27 18.74
CA LEU A 232 -13.47 0.45 17.55
C LEU A 232 -14.81 0.78 16.87
N ASN A 233 -14.71 1.35 15.67
CA ASN A 233 -15.80 1.38 14.71
C ASN A 233 -15.79 0.08 13.89
N MET A 234 -16.85 -0.71 14.00
CA MET A 234 -16.97 -1.99 13.31
C MET A 234 -18.19 -2.01 12.40
N THR A 235 -18.00 -2.42 11.15
CA THR A 235 -19.09 -2.71 10.22
C THR A 235 -19.02 -4.16 9.75
N MET A 236 -20.10 -4.90 10.02
CA MET A 236 -20.30 -6.28 9.57
C MET A 236 -21.71 -6.42 9.01
N ILE A 237 -21.80 -6.85 7.76
CA ILE A 237 -23.05 -7.25 7.09
C ILE A 237 -22.69 -8.51 6.32
N ASN A 238 -23.36 -9.63 6.60
CA ASN A 238 -23.21 -10.83 5.80
C ASN A 238 -24.48 -11.07 4.97
N ASP A 239 -24.31 -11.54 3.74
CA ASP A 239 -25.41 -11.88 2.82
C ASP A 239 -26.20 -13.14 3.27
N LYS A 240 -25.91 -13.67 4.47
CA LYS A 240 -26.51 -14.88 5.06
C LYS A 240 -27.00 -14.72 6.52
N GLY A 241 -27.09 -13.50 7.05
CA GLY A 241 -27.89 -13.21 8.24
C GLY A 241 -27.35 -13.63 9.62
N VAL A 242 -26.08 -14.01 9.80
CA VAL A 242 -25.51 -14.19 11.16
C VAL A 242 -24.03 -13.79 11.25
N ALA A 243 -23.79 -12.55 11.64
CA ALA A 243 -22.59 -12.13 12.36
C ALA A 243 -23.04 -11.15 13.44
N GLN A 244 -23.72 -11.68 14.48
CA GLN A 244 -24.20 -10.86 15.59
C GLN A 244 -23.01 -10.43 16.45
N ALA A 245 -22.70 -9.13 16.41
CA ALA A 245 -21.93 -8.49 17.46
C ALA A 245 -22.83 -8.41 18.71
N LEU A 246 -22.55 -9.25 19.72
CA LEU A 246 -23.14 -9.06 21.05
C LEU A 246 -22.49 -7.82 21.70
N LYS A 247 -23.20 -6.69 21.58
CA LYS A 247 -22.92 -5.33 22.08
C LYS A 247 -21.63 -4.67 21.59
N VAL A 248 -21.80 -3.82 20.57
CA VAL A 248 -21.03 -2.58 20.39
C VAL A 248 -22.02 -1.43 20.56
N SER A 249 -22.04 -0.76 21.72
CA SER A 249 -22.88 0.42 21.97
C SER A 249 -22.08 1.69 21.72
N LEU A 250 -22.61 2.85 21.30
CA LEU A 250 -23.91 3.32 20.83
C LEU A 250 -23.52 4.62 20.14
N ASN A 251 -23.39 4.63 18.82
CA ASN A 251 -23.72 5.76 17.93
C ASN A 251 -23.04 5.61 16.56
N LYS A 252 -23.91 5.42 15.57
CA LYS A 252 -23.74 5.53 14.11
C LYS A 252 -23.25 4.29 13.36
N ASN A 253 -24.25 3.70 12.70
CA ASN A 253 -24.22 2.95 11.43
C ASN A 253 -24.23 1.41 11.49
N THR A 254 -25.45 0.94 11.83
CA THR A 254 -26.23 -0.14 11.20
C THR A 254 -25.64 -1.54 11.12
N ALA A 255 -25.91 -2.33 12.17
CA ALA A 255 -26.26 -3.73 12.05
C ALA A 255 -27.80 -3.87 12.10
N ILE A 256 -28.39 -4.69 11.23
CA ILE A 256 -29.83 -5.00 11.24
C ILE A 256 -30.09 -6.06 12.31
N VAL A 257 -31.08 -5.79 13.17
CA VAL A 257 -31.59 -6.68 14.21
C VAL A 257 -32.62 -7.63 13.59
N SER A 258 -32.56 -8.92 13.90
CA SER A 258 -33.75 -9.77 13.91
C SER A 258 -33.95 -10.31 15.31
N GLU A 259 -35.13 -10.05 15.88
CA GLU A 259 -35.64 -10.78 17.03
C GLU A 259 -36.23 -12.08 16.50
N GLU A 260 -35.55 -13.20 16.75
CA GLU A 260 -36.08 -14.54 17.07
C GLU A 260 -34.91 -15.51 17.32
#